data_AF-D2VAX6-F1
#
_entry.id   AF-D2VAX6-F1
#
_cell.length_a   1.000
_cell.length_b   1.000
_cell.length_c   1.000
_cell.angle_alpha   90.00
_cell.angle_beta   90.00
_cell.angle_gamma   90.00
#
_symmetry.space_group_name_H-M   'P 1'
#
loop_
_entity.id
_entity.type
_entity.pdbx_description
1 polymer ?
#
loop_
_entity_poly.entity_id
_entity_poly.type
_entity_poly.pdbx_seq_one_letter_code
_entity_poly.pdbx_strand_id
1 'polypeptide(L)'
;MTANKHYTLGKFNYLFEMSFSMRYQPIPIEFALDREVVCTYLHLNLFGFLQQRTKVREWNAKSIMLELVKFHGLQLMNVGMELRDDRDIVMEAVKNCPFAIKHASERLQNDREIVCIAMKQDPLIYEYIGHDAKHDPQFIEMVLSKDGLSLNLVPGSLSVNDPNFVNYVKIAIRQNPCAILLAPDHIQQDGEIFMDCLRRNPLLVVLISDSNMSIDKKTAIYLVSQDERTYQFLPETLKQDQDVVIAMLKKNINAVDLLGQDNMSNEELMIPVLKIFPQCFNLLPFNLKVRDTIIEATHSGDDSEFSEYDIEHEEFAALYLEKSKVKSWLSTRKNVATSTQVNTTEISITTPYKENARLIMHFGNSYFRNRVVNLNNTKYTSNPESKFGRFPIKVDTIE
;
A
#
# COMPACT_ATOMS: atom_id res chain seq x y z
N MET A 1 59.55 48.33 -17.41
CA MET A 1 59.96 46.93 -17.70
C MET A 1 60.18 46.08 -16.44
N THR A 2 60.74 46.62 -15.36
CA THR A 2 61.01 45.89 -14.11
C THR A 2 59.76 45.45 -13.35
N ALA A 3 58.75 46.32 -13.20
CA ALA A 3 57.49 46.00 -12.52
C ALA A 3 56.75 44.79 -13.13
N ASN A 4 56.76 44.67 -14.47
CA ASN A 4 56.11 43.58 -15.18
C ASN A 4 56.85 42.24 -14.97
N LYS A 5 58.18 42.26 -14.89
CA LYS A 5 58.98 41.06 -14.56
C LYS A 5 58.76 40.57 -13.13
N HIS A 6 58.64 41.50 -12.17
CA HIS A 6 58.34 41.13 -10.78
C HIS A 6 56.94 40.52 -10.64
N TYR A 7 55.95 41.03 -11.37
CA TYR A 7 54.60 40.45 -11.42
C TYR A 7 54.60 39.02 -12.00
N THR A 8 55.23 38.81 -13.16
CA THR A 8 55.26 37.48 -13.80
C THR A 8 55.98 36.43 -12.95
N LEU A 9 57.10 36.80 -12.32
CA LEU A 9 57.85 35.90 -11.43
C LEU A 9 57.08 35.60 -10.13
N GLY A 10 56.44 36.63 -9.55
CA GLY A 10 55.58 36.46 -8.38
C GLY A 10 54.38 35.55 -8.64
N LYS A 11 53.72 35.73 -9.80
CA LYS A 11 52.61 34.87 -10.26
C LYS A 11 53.05 33.42 -10.42
N PHE A 12 54.18 33.17 -11.09
CA PHE A 12 54.70 31.81 -11.29
C PHE A 12 55.00 31.11 -9.95
N ASN A 13 55.68 31.80 -9.03
CA ASN A 13 55.99 31.25 -7.71
C ASN A 13 54.72 30.95 -6.91
N TYR A 14 53.73 31.85 -6.94
CA TYR A 14 52.46 31.63 -6.25
C TYR A 14 51.69 30.42 -6.81
N LEU A 15 51.57 30.31 -8.15
CA LEU A 15 50.96 29.16 -8.81
C LEU A 15 51.68 27.83 -8.47
N PHE A 16 53.02 27.86 -8.43
CA PHE A 16 53.83 26.71 -8.06
C PHE A 16 53.57 26.27 -6.61
N GLU A 17 53.62 27.19 -5.64
CA GLU A 17 53.40 26.86 -4.23
C GLU A 17 51.95 26.40 -3.94
N MET A 18 50.96 26.95 -4.64
CA MET A 18 49.56 26.51 -4.54
C MET A 18 49.38 25.03 -4.86
N SER A 19 50.15 24.50 -5.81
CA SER A 19 50.05 23.10 -6.23
C SER A 19 50.56 22.09 -5.18
N PHE A 20 51.31 22.55 -4.16
CA PHE A 20 51.96 21.68 -3.18
C PHE A 20 51.46 21.83 -1.73
N SER A 21 51.07 23.04 -1.26
CA SER A 21 50.81 23.22 0.19
C SER A 21 49.64 24.14 0.59
N MET A 22 49.11 24.98 -0.29
CA MET A 22 48.20 26.06 0.11
C MET A 22 46.71 25.72 -0.04
N ARG A 23 46.20 24.75 0.72
CA ARG A 23 44.75 24.48 0.73
C ARG A 23 43.89 25.52 1.47
N TYR A 24 44.49 26.56 2.08
CA TYR A 24 43.74 27.53 2.90
C TYR A 24 44.26 28.98 2.86
N GLN A 25 45.27 29.30 2.03
CA GLN A 25 45.82 30.66 1.98
C GLN A 25 45.01 31.55 1.01
N PRO A 26 44.79 32.82 1.34
CA PRO A 26 44.07 33.72 0.47
C PRO A 26 44.83 34.07 -0.81
N ILE A 27 44.08 34.33 -1.89
CA ILE A 27 44.65 34.89 -3.13
C ILE A 27 45.21 36.27 -2.77
N PRO A 28 46.51 36.52 -2.98
CA PRO A 28 47.09 37.85 -2.78
C PRO A 28 46.33 38.89 -3.58
N ILE A 29 46.12 40.07 -3.01
CA ILE A 29 45.26 41.10 -3.62
C ILE A 29 45.72 41.52 -5.03
N GLU A 30 47.03 41.47 -5.27
CA GLU A 30 47.67 41.72 -6.57
C GLU A 30 47.34 40.69 -7.66
N PHE A 31 46.91 39.48 -7.28
CA PHE A 31 46.46 38.42 -8.19
C PHE A 31 44.95 38.18 -8.15
N ALA A 32 44.19 38.94 -7.35
CA ALA A 32 42.77 38.73 -7.12
C ALA A 32 41.90 38.89 -8.38
N LEU A 33 42.42 39.52 -9.44
CA LEU A 33 41.78 39.68 -10.75
C LEU A 33 42.51 38.92 -11.88
N ASP A 34 43.61 38.22 -11.59
CA ASP A 34 44.31 37.42 -12.58
C ASP A 34 43.52 36.13 -12.83
N ARG A 35 42.97 35.99 -14.04
CA ARG A 35 42.14 34.86 -14.44
C ARG A 35 42.84 33.53 -14.18
N GLU A 36 44.13 33.41 -14.52
CA GLU A 36 44.85 32.13 -14.43
C GLU A 36 45.07 31.73 -12.98
N VAL A 37 45.44 32.69 -12.13
CA VAL A 37 45.60 32.45 -10.69
C VAL A 37 44.28 32.07 -10.04
N VAL A 38 43.23 32.85 -10.32
CA VAL A 38 41.90 32.62 -9.78
C VAL A 38 41.33 31.28 -10.25
N CYS A 39 41.45 30.93 -11.54
CA CYS A 39 40.97 29.66 -12.04
C CYS A 39 41.75 28.50 -11.44
N THR A 40 43.08 28.59 -11.37
CA THR A 40 43.90 27.52 -10.76
C THR A 40 43.53 27.33 -9.30
N TYR A 41 43.35 28.41 -8.55
CA TYR A 41 42.91 28.36 -7.15
C TYR A 41 41.50 27.79 -7.00
N LEU A 42 40.56 28.13 -7.89
CA LEU A 42 39.21 27.55 -7.92
C LEU A 42 39.23 26.03 -8.08
N HIS A 43 40.05 25.52 -9.00
CA HIS A 43 40.18 24.08 -9.25
C HIS A 43 40.82 23.34 -8.07
N LEU A 44 41.69 24.00 -7.30
CA LEU A 44 42.39 23.40 -6.16
C LEU A 44 41.64 23.57 -4.83
N ASN A 45 40.87 24.66 -4.66
CA ASN A 45 40.26 25.03 -3.38
C ASN A 45 39.02 25.95 -3.51
N LEU A 46 37.91 25.39 -3.99
CA LEU A 46 36.62 26.08 -4.09
C LEU A 46 36.14 26.64 -2.73
N PHE A 47 36.34 25.91 -1.63
CA PHE A 47 35.88 26.34 -0.31
C PHE A 47 36.61 27.61 0.19
N GLY A 48 37.94 27.64 0.07
CA GLY A 48 38.72 28.81 0.44
C GLY A 48 38.43 30.03 -0.44
N PHE A 49 38.07 29.81 -1.70
CA PHE A 49 37.68 30.88 -2.64
C PHE A 49 36.40 31.58 -2.18
N LEU A 50 35.39 30.81 -1.77
CA LEU A 50 34.10 31.35 -1.31
C LEU A 50 34.21 32.14 -0.01
N GLN A 51 35.08 31.74 0.92
CA GLN A 51 35.29 32.49 2.17
C GLN A 51 35.90 33.89 1.93
N GLN A 52 36.76 34.03 0.93
CA GLN A 52 37.46 35.29 0.61
C GLN A 52 36.62 36.27 -0.19
N ARG A 53 35.54 35.79 -0.80
CA ARG A 53 34.64 36.59 -1.61
C ARG A 53 34.04 37.79 -0.86
N THR A 54 33.91 37.69 0.46
CA THR A 54 33.46 38.80 1.32
C THR A 54 34.46 39.96 1.39
N LYS A 55 35.73 39.73 1.06
CA LYS A 55 36.81 40.73 1.10
C LYS A 55 37.08 41.39 -0.24
N VAL A 56 36.74 40.76 -1.37
CA VAL A 56 36.98 41.32 -2.71
C VAL A 56 35.65 41.56 -3.42
N ARG A 57 35.15 42.80 -3.34
CA ARG A 57 33.89 43.24 -3.96
C ARG A 57 33.91 43.25 -5.49
N GLU A 58 35.09 43.06 -6.10
CA GLU A 58 35.34 43.26 -7.54
C GLU A 58 35.48 41.96 -8.34
N TRP A 59 35.02 40.82 -7.82
CA TRP A 59 35.01 39.55 -8.58
C TRP A 59 33.88 39.52 -9.62
N ASN A 60 33.67 40.62 -10.31
CA ASN A 60 32.62 40.82 -11.32
C ASN A 60 33.13 40.51 -12.74
N ALA A 61 34.36 40.01 -12.88
CA ALA A 61 34.85 39.56 -14.17
C ALA A 61 34.04 38.33 -14.61
N LYS A 62 33.14 38.54 -15.58
CA LYS A 62 32.29 37.50 -16.22
C LYS A 62 33.08 36.22 -16.53
N SER A 63 34.34 36.34 -16.95
CA SER A 63 35.24 35.21 -17.23
C SER A 63 35.51 34.32 -16.01
N ILE A 64 35.75 34.88 -14.82
CA ILE A 64 35.96 34.12 -13.58
C ILE A 64 34.65 33.41 -13.18
N MET A 65 33.52 34.10 -13.30
CA MET A 65 32.22 33.54 -12.95
C MET A 65 31.79 32.42 -13.91
N LEU A 66 32.15 32.51 -15.18
CA LEU A 66 31.96 31.42 -16.15
C LEU A 66 32.75 30.17 -15.75
N GLU A 67 34.02 30.30 -15.37
CA GLU A 67 34.83 29.15 -14.95
C GLU A 67 34.31 28.53 -13.64
N LEU A 68 33.84 29.38 -12.71
CA LEU A 68 33.21 28.95 -11.46
C LEU A 68 31.98 28.06 -11.71
N VAL A 69 31.05 28.50 -12.56
CA VAL A 69 29.81 27.75 -12.83
C VAL A 69 30.05 26.52 -13.70
N LYS A 70 31.08 26.54 -14.55
CA LYS A 70 31.56 25.35 -15.28
C LYS A 70 32.08 24.27 -14.35
N PHE A 71 32.78 24.67 -13.28
CA PHE A 71 33.29 23.73 -12.29
C PHE A 71 32.15 23.15 -11.45
N HIS A 72 31.19 23.98 -11.03
CA HIS A 72 30.04 23.54 -10.24
C HIS A 72 28.83 24.46 -10.43
N GLY A 73 27.83 24.02 -11.19
CA GLY A 73 26.70 24.86 -11.61
C GLY A 73 25.93 25.56 -10.49
N LEU A 74 25.78 24.93 -9.31
CA LEU A 74 25.10 25.55 -8.15
C LEU A 74 25.84 26.78 -7.60
N GLN A 75 27.09 27.03 -8.01
CA GLN A 75 27.81 28.25 -7.63
C GLN A 75 27.13 29.52 -8.15
N LEU A 76 26.18 29.41 -9.10
CA LEU A 76 25.30 30.50 -9.47
C LEU A 76 24.62 31.16 -8.27
N MET A 77 24.32 30.40 -7.21
CA MET A 77 23.76 30.92 -5.95
C MET A 77 24.67 31.89 -5.20
N ASN A 78 25.96 31.88 -5.51
CA ASN A 78 26.95 32.76 -4.91
C ASN A 78 27.20 33.97 -5.83
N VAL A 79 27.03 33.84 -7.15
CA VAL A 79 27.20 34.89 -8.16
C VAL A 79 26.31 36.12 -7.84
N GLY A 80 26.77 37.34 -8.19
CA GLY A 80 25.99 38.58 -7.98
C GLY A 80 24.70 38.60 -8.80
N MET A 81 23.70 39.38 -8.38
CA MET A 81 22.37 39.34 -9.00
C MET A 81 22.39 39.67 -10.50
N GLU A 82 23.18 40.67 -10.92
CA GLU A 82 23.32 41.04 -12.34
C GLU A 82 23.79 39.86 -13.21
N LEU A 83 24.70 39.05 -12.68
CA LEU A 83 25.27 37.90 -13.37
C LEU A 83 24.38 36.65 -13.28
N ARG A 84 23.40 36.61 -12.37
CA ARG A 84 22.30 35.62 -12.39
C ARG A 84 21.26 35.94 -13.46
N ASP A 85 21.28 37.15 -14.00
CA ASP A 85 20.51 37.55 -15.18
C ASP A 85 21.37 37.53 -16.47
N ASP A 86 22.65 37.16 -16.39
CA ASP A 86 23.50 36.94 -17.56
C ASP A 86 23.22 35.57 -18.17
N ARG A 87 22.68 35.59 -19.38
CA ARG A 87 22.22 34.39 -20.09
C ARG A 87 23.34 33.35 -20.27
N ASP A 88 24.57 33.77 -20.57
CA ASP A 88 25.67 32.84 -20.86
C ASP A 88 26.13 32.12 -19.59
N ILE A 89 26.21 32.86 -18.47
CA ILE A 89 26.57 32.30 -17.17
C ILE A 89 25.51 31.30 -16.71
N VAL A 90 24.24 31.66 -16.80
CA VAL A 90 23.15 30.75 -16.40
C VAL A 90 23.10 29.52 -17.31
N MET A 91 23.22 29.69 -18.62
CA MET A 91 23.25 28.58 -19.58
C MET A 91 24.36 27.58 -19.24
N GLU A 92 25.56 28.07 -18.95
CA GLU A 92 26.70 27.21 -18.62
C GLU A 92 26.53 26.54 -17.24
N ALA A 93 26.00 27.27 -16.26
CA ALA A 93 25.65 26.71 -14.95
C ALA A 93 24.63 25.57 -15.07
N VAL A 94 23.58 25.76 -15.89
CA VAL A 94 22.50 24.79 -16.09
C VAL A 94 22.96 23.56 -16.87
N LYS A 95 23.86 23.72 -17.86
CA LYS A 95 24.49 22.59 -18.55
C LYS A 95 25.31 21.71 -17.62
N ASN A 96 25.91 22.28 -16.58
CA ASN A 96 26.67 21.54 -15.58
C ASN A 96 25.78 20.95 -14.46
N CYS A 97 24.78 21.71 -14.00
CA CYS A 97 23.84 21.29 -12.97
C CYS A 97 22.45 21.91 -13.25
N PRO A 98 21.42 21.10 -13.57
CA PRO A 98 20.12 21.64 -13.98
C PRO A 98 19.42 22.40 -12.85
N PHE A 99 19.65 22.03 -11.59
CA PHE A 99 19.14 22.73 -10.40
C PHE A 99 19.70 24.15 -10.20
N ALA A 100 20.74 24.55 -10.96
CA ALA A 100 21.23 25.92 -10.94
C ALA A 100 20.15 26.93 -11.37
N ILE A 101 19.19 26.51 -12.21
CA ILE A 101 18.12 27.37 -12.72
C ILE A 101 17.32 28.07 -11.61
N LYS A 102 17.18 27.45 -10.43
CA LYS A 102 16.51 28.04 -9.25
C LYS A 102 17.13 29.33 -8.75
N HIS A 103 18.39 29.60 -9.13
CA HIS A 103 19.13 30.80 -8.78
C HIS A 103 19.22 31.81 -9.92
N ALA A 104 18.74 31.48 -11.12
CA ALA A 104 18.67 32.43 -12.22
C ALA A 104 17.61 33.51 -11.95
N SER A 105 17.67 34.62 -12.69
CA SER A 105 16.59 35.61 -12.72
C SER A 105 15.28 34.99 -13.21
N GLU A 106 14.14 35.55 -12.80
CA GLU A 106 12.81 35.11 -13.27
C GLU A 106 12.71 35.14 -14.81
N ARG A 107 13.30 36.16 -15.44
CA ARG A 107 13.39 36.27 -16.91
C ARG A 107 14.07 35.05 -17.53
N LEU A 108 15.16 34.57 -16.94
CA LEU A 108 15.91 33.40 -17.44
C LEU A 108 15.33 32.06 -16.99
N GLN A 109 14.60 32.01 -15.87
CA GLN A 109 13.78 30.85 -15.51
C GLN A 109 12.61 30.64 -16.50
N ASN A 110 12.26 31.67 -17.27
CA ASN A 110 11.31 31.61 -18.38
C ASN A 110 11.99 31.51 -19.77
N ASP A 111 13.32 31.51 -19.84
CA ASP A 111 14.03 31.32 -21.12
C ASP A 111 13.86 29.87 -21.58
N ARG A 112 13.08 29.70 -22.64
CA ARG A 112 12.68 28.38 -23.15
C ARG A 112 13.87 27.46 -23.47
N GLU A 113 14.99 28.00 -23.97
CA GLU A 113 16.16 27.19 -24.30
C GLU A 113 16.87 26.70 -23.04
N ILE A 114 17.08 27.60 -22.07
CA ILE A 114 17.68 27.25 -20.77
C ILE A 114 16.83 26.22 -20.04
N VAL A 115 15.51 26.45 -19.96
CA VAL A 115 14.57 25.52 -19.33
C VAL A 115 14.58 24.17 -20.03
N CYS A 116 14.55 24.14 -21.36
CA CYS A 116 14.59 22.88 -22.11
C CYS A 116 15.85 22.06 -21.82
N ILE A 117 17.02 22.72 -21.74
CA ILE A 117 18.29 22.06 -21.40
C ILE A 117 18.28 21.54 -19.95
N ALA A 118 17.71 22.30 -19.01
CA ALA A 118 17.56 21.86 -17.62
C ALA A 118 16.63 20.64 -17.52
N MET A 119 15.44 20.74 -18.10
CA MET A 119 14.40 19.69 -18.08
C MET A 119 14.86 18.39 -18.75
N LYS A 120 15.68 18.47 -19.81
CA LYS A 120 16.25 17.28 -20.47
C LYS A 120 17.22 16.50 -19.58
N GLN A 121 17.87 17.18 -18.63
CA GLN A 121 18.76 16.53 -17.67
C GLN A 121 17.97 15.97 -16.49
N ASP A 122 17.07 16.77 -15.91
CA ASP A 122 16.18 16.33 -14.83
C ASP A 122 14.84 17.07 -14.90
N PRO A 123 13.74 16.41 -15.29
CA PRO A 123 12.42 17.03 -15.34
C PRO A 123 11.90 17.53 -13.98
N LEU A 124 12.44 17.04 -12.86
CA LEU A 124 12.01 17.50 -11.52
C LEU A 124 12.40 18.94 -11.22
N ILE A 125 13.26 19.56 -12.05
CA ILE A 125 13.53 21.00 -11.95
C ILE A 125 12.32 21.87 -12.30
N TYR A 126 11.25 21.28 -12.85
CA TYR A 126 10.00 21.95 -13.19
C TYR A 126 9.46 22.81 -12.03
N GLU A 127 9.66 22.40 -10.78
CA GLU A 127 9.28 23.20 -9.60
C GLU A 127 9.91 24.61 -9.62
N TYR A 128 11.15 24.72 -10.13
CA TYR A 128 11.99 25.91 -10.11
C TYR A 128 11.98 26.76 -11.38
N ILE A 129 11.26 26.34 -12.43
CA ILE A 129 11.12 27.14 -13.65
C ILE A 129 10.14 28.29 -13.43
N GLY A 130 10.24 29.31 -14.29
CA GLY A 130 9.41 30.49 -14.17
C GLY A 130 7.94 30.19 -14.46
N HIS A 131 7.06 31.07 -13.97
CA HIS A 131 5.61 30.87 -14.06
C HIS A 131 5.12 30.66 -15.51
N ASP A 132 5.66 31.42 -16.47
CA ASP A 132 5.24 31.34 -17.87
C ASP A 132 5.72 30.04 -18.52
N ALA A 133 6.94 29.59 -18.19
CA ALA A 133 7.47 28.31 -18.66
C ALA A 133 6.66 27.10 -18.14
N LYS A 134 6.05 27.18 -16.96
CA LYS A 134 5.14 26.14 -16.44
C LYS A 134 3.87 25.95 -17.28
N HIS A 135 3.59 26.83 -18.24
CA HIS A 135 2.47 26.67 -19.16
C HIS A 135 2.87 26.02 -20.49
N ASP A 136 4.16 25.68 -20.71
CA ASP A 136 4.59 24.97 -21.91
C ASP A 136 4.14 23.48 -21.85
N PRO A 137 3.29 23.02 -22.80
CA PRO A 137 2.83 21.64 -22.84
C PRO A 137 3.95 20.60 -22.81
N GLN A 138 5.07 20.89 -23.48
CA GLN A 138 6.20 19.95 -23.55
C GLN A 138 6.83 19.77 -22.18
N PHE A 139 6.95 20.85 -21.40
CA PHE A 139 7.54 20.78 -20.06
C PHE A 139 6.62 20.08 -19.07
N ILE A 140 5.30 20.31 -19.17
CA ILE A 140 4.29 19.58 -18.39
C ILE A 140 4.36 18.08 -18.69
N GLU A 141 4.36 17.69 -19.97
CA GLU A 141 4.45 16.28 -20.36
C GLU A 141 5.75 15.63 -19.88
N MET A 142 6.88 16.34 -19.95
CA MET A 142 8.17 15.86 -19.47
C MET A 142 8.18 15.59 -17.96
N VAL A 143 7.66 16.51 -17.14
CA VAL A 143 7.64 16.31 -15.68
C VAL A 143 6.68 15.21 -15.28
N LEU A 144 5.47 15.14 -15.87
CA LEU A 144 4.48 14.12 -15.54
C LEU A 144 4.91 12.72 -15.99
N SER A 145 5.64 12.64 -17.10
CA SER A 145 6.21 11.37 -17.56
C SER A 145 7.32 10.87 -16.63
N LYS A 146 8.01 11.78 -15.93
CA LYS A 146 9.05 11.44 -14.94
C LYS A 146 8.45 11.08 -13.59
N ASP A 147 7.53 11.90 -13.10
CA ASP A 147 6.81 11.74 -11.83
C ASP A 147 5.35 12.19 -11.96
N GLY A 148 4.43 11.24 -11.84
CA GLY A 148 2.99 11.50 -11.94
C GLY A 148 2.43 12.29 -10.76
N LEU A 149 3.10 12.28 -9.60
CA LEU A 149 2.68 13.09 -8.46
C LEU A 149 3.01 14.58 -8.64
N SER A 150 3.89 14.92 -9.59
CA SER A 150 4.15 16.31 -9.99
C SER A 150 2.95 16.99 -10.67
N LEU A 151 1.81 16.29 -10.83
CA LEU A 151 0.54 16.89 -11.22
C LEU A 151 0.12 18.04 -10.28
N ASN A 152 0.50 18.00 -9.00
CA ASN A 152 0.26 19.10 -8.07
C ASN A 152 1.06 20.39 -8.38
N LEU A 153 2.14 20.29 -9.18
CA LEU A 153 2.96 21.43 -9.61
C LEU A 153 2.43 22.07 -10.90
N VAL A 154 1.56 21.37 -11.63
CA VAL A 154 0.97 21.85 -12.87
C VAL A 154 0.04 23.03 -12.55
N PRO A 155 0.16 24.19 -13.24
CA PRO A 155 -0.64 25.36 -12.93
C PRO A 155 -2.15 25.07 -12.97
N GLY A 156 -2.84 25.29 -11.84
CA GLY A 156 -4.30 25.15 -11.76
C GLY A 156 -5.09 26.19 -12.55
N SER A 157 -4.41 27.21 -13.11
CA SER A 157 -4.94 28.14 -14.10
C SER A 157 -5.25 27.47 -15.44
N LEU A 158 -4.62 26.33 -15.73
CA LEU A 158 -5.04 25.47 -16.84
C LEU A 158 -6.46 25.04 -16.54
N SER A 159 -7.38 25.57 -17.34
CA SER A 159 -8.80 25.36 -17.15
C SER A 159 -9.09 23.87 -17.07
N VAL A 160 -9.96 23.49 -16.14
CA VAL A 160 -10.59 22.17 -16.10
C VAL A 160 -11.20 21.79 -17.47
N ASN A 161 -11.55 22.79 -18.28
CA ASN A 161 -12.09 22.61 -19.63
C ASN A 161 -11.03 22.57 -20.73
N ASP A 162 -9.73 22.69 -20.42
CA ASP A 162 -8.66 22.49 -21.39
C ASP A 162 -8.60 20.99 -21.74
N PRO A 163 -8.88 20.59 -23.00
CA PRO A 163 -8.82 19.20 -23.42
C PRO A 163 -7.45 18.55 -23.14
N ASN A 164 -6.39 19.35 -23.10
CA ASN A 164 -5.04 18.88 -22.81
C ASN A 164 -4.85 18.51 -21.33
N PHE A 165 -5.59 19.13 -20.41
CA PHE A 165 -5.47 18.85 -18.98
C PHE A 165 -5.88 17.41 -18.65
N VAL A 166 -6.96 16.91 -19.24
CA VAL A 166 -7.35 15.49 -19.11
C VAL A 166 -6.25 14.57 -19.62
N ASN A 167 -5.56 14.94 -20.71
CA ASN A 167 -4.43 14.15 -21.21
C ASN A 167 -3.25 14.17 -20.23
N TYR A 168 -2.94 15.29 -19.60
CA TYR A 168 -1.92 15.39 -18.54
C TYR A 168 -2.26 14.50 -17.35
N VAL A 169 -3.50 14.52 -16.88
CA VAL A 169 -3.95 13.62 -15.80
C VAL A 169 -3.80 12.15 -16.21
N LYS A 170 -4.15 11.80 -17.45
CA LYS A 170 -3.95 10.44 -17.98
C LYS A 170 -2.46 10.05 -18.03
N ILE A 171 -1.56 10.96 -18.41
CA ILE A 171 -0.10 10.73 -18.38
C ILE A 171 0.36 10.50 -16.94
N ALA A 172 -0.06 11.36 -16.01
CA ALA A 172 0.28 11.26 -14.59
C ALA A 172 -0.17 9.94 -13.97
N ILE A 173 -1.44 9.56 -14.19
CA ILE A 173 -2.03 8.29 -13.72
C ILE A 173 -1.30 7.08 -14.31
N ARG A 174 -0.90 7.15 -15.60
CA ARG A 174 -0.13 6.08 -16.23
C ARG A 174 1.22 5.86 -15.58
N GLN A 175 1.86 6.94 -15.11
CA GLN A 175 3.13 6.89 -14.38
C GLN A 175 2.91 6.44 -12.93
N ASN A 176 1.95 7.03 -12.22
CA ASN A 176 1.59 6.69 -10.84
C ASN A 176 0.07 6.78 -10.64
N PRO A 177 -0.62 5.65 -10.43
CA PRO A 177 -2.08 5.63 -10.22
C PRO A 177 -2.58 6.51 -9.07
N CYS A 178 -1.75 6.80 -8.05
CA CYS A 178 -2.13 7.70 -6.96
C CYS A 178 -2.33 9.15 -7.41
N ALA A 179 -1.86 9.52 -8.61
CA ALA A 179 -2.08 10.85 -9.17
C ALA A 179 -3.56 11.18 -9.37
N ILE A 180 -4.46 10.20 -9.40
CA ILE A 180 -5.92 10.44 -9.45
C ILE A 180 -6.39 11.29 -8.26
N LEU A 181 -5.77 11.15 -7.08
CA LEU A 181 -6.12 11.91 -5.88
C LEU A 181 -5.80 13.41 -6.01
N LEU A 182 -4.93 13.77 -6.97
CA LEU A 182 -4.57 15.15 -7.29
C LEU A 182 -5.44 15.71 -8.43
N ALA A 183 -6.20 14.86 -9.13
CA ALA A 183 -7.09 15.31 -10.20
C ALA A 183 -8.32 16.01 -9.63
N PRO A 184 -9.00 16.90 -10.38
CA PRO A 184 -10.23 17.52 -9.91
C PRO A 184 -11.40 16.52 -9.82
N ASP A 185 -12.40 16.83 -8.99
CA ASP A 185 -13.52 15.93 -8.65
C ASP A 185 -14.19 15.27 -9.85
N HIS A 186 -14.46 16.01 -10.93
CA HIS A 186 -15.11 15.45 -12.12
C HIS A 186 -14.28 14.36 -12.83
N ILE A 187 -12.94 14.39 -12.75
CA ILE A 187 -12.06 13.33 -13.27
C ILE A 187 -11.97 12.17 -12.27
N GLN A 188 -11.95 12.48 -10.98
CA GLN A 188 -11.98 11.46 -9.93
C GLN A 188 -13.24 10.58 -10.04
N GLN A 189 -14.37 11.17 -10.42
CA GLN A 189 -15.65 10.49 -10.60
C GLN A 189 -15.84 9.90 -12.02
N ASP A 190 -14.86 10.05 -12.92
CA ASP A 190 -14.89 9.39 -14.23
C ASP A 190 -14.67 7.89 -14.04
N GLY A 191 -15.73 7.10 -14.23
CA GLY A 191 -15.71 5.67 -13.98
C GLY A 191 -14.70 4.89 -14.82
N GLU A 192 -14.35 5.35 -16.02
CA GLU A 192 -13.36 4.67 -16.87
C GLU A 192 -11.94 4.93 -16.34
N ILE A 193 -11.61 6.20 -16.07
CA ILE A 193 -10.30 6.60 -15.53
C ILE A 193 -10.08 6.01 -14.13
N PHE A 194 -11.12 6.06 -13.29
CA PHE A 194 -11.10 5.49 -11.95
C PHE A 194 -10.82 3.98 -11.98
N MET A 195 -11.54 3.25 -12.82
CA MET A 195 -11.33 1.80 -12.96
C MET A 195 -9.95 1.48 -13.53
N ASP A 196 -9.43 2.27 -14.46
CA ASP A 196 -8.07 2.10 -14.99
C ASP A 196 -6.99 2.27 -13.92
N CYS A 197 -7.19 3.18 -12.95
CA CYS A 197 -6.30 3.34 -11.80
C CYS A 197 -6.31 2.09 -10.93
N LEU A 198 -7.50 1.61 -10.56
CA LEU A 198 -7.69 0.44 -9.72
C LEU A 198 -7.18 -0.85 -10.39
N ARG A 199 -7.28 -0.96 -11.72
CA ARG A 199 -6.71 -2.08 -12.48
C ARG A 199 -5.18 -2.14 -12.38
N ARG A 200 -4.53 -0.98 -12.30
CA ARG A 200 -3.07 -0.89 -12.17
C ARG A 200 -2.61 -1.09 -10.74
N ASN A 201 -3.37 -0.61 -9.77
CA ASN A 201 -3.08 -0.75 -8.34
C ASN A 201 -4.38 -0.91 -7.53
N PRO A 202 -4.84 -2.15 -7.27
CA PRO A 202 -6.04 -2.40 -6.46
C PRO A 202 -5.95 -1.85 -5.03
N LEU A 203 -4.75 -1.79 -4.44
CA LEU A 203 -4.53 -1.26 -3.10
C LEU A 203 -4.67 0.27 -3.02
N LEU A 204 -4.85 0.96 -4.14
CA LEU A 204 -5.24 2.37 -4.15
C LEU A 204 -6.56 2.61 -3.41
N VAL A 205 -7.41 1.57 -3.30
CA VAL A 205 -8.66 1.62 -2.53
C VAL A 205 -8.47 2.15 -1.10
N VAL A 206 -7.30 1.90 -0.48
CA VAL A 206 -6.95 2.38 0.86
C VAL A 206 -6.96 3.90 0.95
N LEU A 207 -6.47 4.57 -0.09
CA LEU A 207 -6.43 6.03 -0.14
C LEU A 207 -7.77 6.61 -0.58
N ILE A 208 -8.51 5.86 -1.40
CA ILE A 208 -9.84 6.24 -1.90
C ILE A 208 -10.86 6.19 -0.77
N SER A 209 -10.78 5.22 0.15
CA SER A 209 -11.74 5.11 1.27
C SER A 209 -11.74 6.33 2.18
N ASP A 210 -10.63 7.07 2.24
CA ASP A 210 -10.49 8.31 3.01
C ASP A 210 -10.91 9.56 2.20
N SER A 211 -11.34 9.40 0.95
CA SER A 211 -11.69 10.47 0.03
C SER A 211 -13.21 10.55 -0.26
N ASN A 212 -13.66 11.59 -0.94
CA ASN A 212 -15.08 11.74 -1.35
C ASN A 212 -15.47 10.86 -2.56
N MET A 213 -14.60 9.94 -3.00
CA MET A 213 -14.85 9.09 -4.16
C MET A 213 -15.73 7.89 -3.78
N SER A 214 -16.81 7.67 -4.51
CA SER A 214 -17.73 6.57 -4.23
C SER A 214 -17.30 5.28 -4.91
N ILE A 215 -17.22 4.18 -4.15
CA ILE A 215 -17.01 2.84 -4.69
C ILE A 215 -18.38 2.21 -4.95
N ASP A 216 -18.66 1.85 -6.20
CA ASP A 216 -19.87 1.12 -6.54
C ASP A 216 -19.70 -0.40 -6.34
N LYS A 217 -20.81 -1.13 -6.33
CA LYS A 217 -20.82 -2.60 -6.15
C LYS A 217 -19.96 -3.33 -7.19
N LYS A 218 -19.97 -2.88 -8.45
CA LYS A 218 -19.20 -3.53 -9.52
C LYS A 218 -17.70 -3.39 -9.28
N THR A 219 -17.26 -2.21 -8.87
CA THR A 219 -15.88 -1.93 -8.49
C THR A 219 -15.48 -2.73 -7.26
N ALA A 220 -16.34 -2.79 -6.24
CA ALA A 220 -16.10 -3.58 -5.04
C ALA A 220 -15.87 -5.06 -5.35
N ILE A 221 -16.75 -5.67 -6.16
CA ILE A 221 -16.62 -7.07 -6.62
C ILE A 221 -15.31 -7.25 -7.40
N TYR A 222 -14.97 -6.33 -8.29
CA TYR A 222 -13.70 -6.37 -9.02
C TYR A 222 -12.50 -6.37 -8.05
N LEU A 223 -12.44 -5.43 -7.11
CA LEU A 223 -11.33 -5.28 -6.18
C LEU A 223 -11.08 -6.56 -5.36
N VAL A 224 -12.12 -7.08 -4.71
CA VAL A 224 -12.00 -8.29 -3.87
C VAL A 224 -11.70 -9.54 -4.69
N SER A 225 -12.07 -9.57 -5.98
CA SER A 225 -11.70 -10.66 -6.88
C SER A 225 -10.21 -10.65 -7.26
N GLN A 226 -9.58 -9.47 -7.25
CA GLN A 226 -8.15 -9.33 -7.53
C GLN A 226 -7.33 -9.62 -6.27
N ASP A 227 -7.73 -9.01 -5.15
CA ASP A 227 -7.07 -9.11 -3.85
C ASP A 227 -8.10 -9.01 -2.73
N GLU A 228 -8.35 -10.11 -2.03
CA GLU A 228 -9.33 -10.20 -0.95
C GLU A 228 -9.09 -9.17 0.17
N ARG A 229 -7.85 -8.73 0.36
CA ARG A 229 -7.47 -7.75 1.40
C ARG A 229 -8.05 -6.38 1.12
N THR A 230 -8.52 -6.09 -0.09
CA THR A 230 -9.21 -4.83 -0.39
C THR A 230 -10.56 -4.72 0.33
N TYR A 231 -11.15 -5.86 0.73
CA TYR A 231 -12.44 -5.90 1.42
C TYR A 231 -12.47 -5.02 2.68
N GLN A 232 -11.37 -4.99 3.45
CA GLN A 232 -11.30 -4.23 4.69
C GLN A 232 -11.48 -2.71 4.50
N PHE A 233 -11.17 -2.21 3.29
CA PHE A 233 -11.25 -0.79 2.92
C PHE A 233 -12.56 -0.41 2.22
N LEU A 234 -13.47 -1.37 2.00
CA LEU A 234 -14.77 -1.07 1.40
C LEU A 234 -15.69 -0.34 2.40
N PRO A 235 -16.64 0.48 1.91
CA PRO A 235 -17.71 1.01 2.76
C PRO A 235 -18.50 -0.11 3.44
N GLU A 236 -18.96 0.13 4.68
CA GLU A 236 -19.72 -0.88 5.46
C GLU A 236 -20.97 -1.39 4.72
N THR A 237 -21.62 -0.53 3.94
CA THR A 237 -22.78 -0.90 3.10
C THR A 237 -22.43 -1.97 2.05
N LEU A 238 -21.22 -1.94 1.50
CA LEU A 238 -20.75 -2.91 0.51
C LEU A 238 -20.15 -4.16 1.16
N LYS A 239 -19.60 -4.04 2.37
CA LYS A 239 -19.18 -5.20 3.19
C LYS A 239 -20.36 -6.11 3.53
N GLN A 240 -21.55 -5.53 3.71
CA GLN A 240 -22.79 -6.27 3.94
C GLN A 240 -23.46 -6.79 2.66
N ASP A 241 -22.88 -6.56 1.47
CA ASP A 241 -23.44 -7.07 0.21
C ASP A 241 -23.00 -8.52 -0.04
N GLN A 242 -23.97 -9.42 -0.19
CA GLN A 242 -23.71 -10.85 -0.39
C GLN A 242 -22.83 -11.14 -1.61
N ASP A 243 -22.96 -10.39 -2.71
CA ASP A 243 -22.20 -10.69 -3.93
C ASP A 243 -20.73 -10.28 -3.77
N VAL A 244 -20.47 -9.22 -3.01
CA VAL A 244 -19.11 -8.79 -2.64
C VAL A 244 -18.45 -9.85 -1.76
N VAL A 245 -19.12 -10.30 -0.70
CA VAL A 245 -18.60 -11.35 0.20
C VAL A 245 -18.36 -12.66 -0.54
N ILE A 246 -19.31 -13.09 -1.37
CA ILE A 246 -19.16 -14.30 -2.18
C ILE A 246 -17.98 -14.15 -3.15
N ALA A 247 -17.83 -13.00 -3.82
CA ALA A 247 -16.70 -12.77 -4.73
C ALA A 247 -15.35 -12.83 -4.02
N MET A 248 -15.26 -12.26 -2.81
CA MET A 248 -14.06 -12.34 -1.95
C MET A 248 -13.74 -13.80 -1.58
N LEU A 249 -14.72 -14.57 -1.10
CA LEU A 249 -14.50 -15.95 -0.67
C LEU A 249 -14.21 -16.91 -1.83
N LYS A 250 -14.76 -16.64 -3.03
CA LYS A 250 -14.39 -17.37 -4.25
C LYS A 250 -12.90 -17.24 -4.56
N LYS A 251 -12.29 -16.09 -4.24
CA LYS A 251 -10.86 -15.85 -4.44
C LYS A 251 -10.02 -16.57 -3.39
N ASN A 252 -10.36 -16.40 -2.12
CA ASN A 252 -9.68 -17.03 -1.00
C ASN A 252 -10.68 -17.29 0.12
N ILE A 253 -10.95 -18.57 0.40
CA ILE A 253 -11.94 -18.92 1.42
C ILE A 253 -11.51 -18.56 2.84
N ASN A 254 -10.21 -18.50 3.10
CA ASN A 254 -9.67 -18.08 4.40
C ASN A 254 -9.86 -16.57 4.63
N ALA A 255 -10.30 -15.81 3.61
CA ALA A 255 -10.65 -14.40 3.75
C ALA A 255 -11.92 -14.16 4.58
N VAL A 256 -12.65 -15.22 4.94
CA VAL A 256 -13.78 -15.19 5.87
C VAL A 256 -13.43 -14.49 7.20
N ASP A 257 -12.17 -14.57 7.64
CA ASP A 257 -11.67 -13.88 8.84
C ASP A 257 -11.78 -12.34 8.73
N LEU A 258 -11.82 -11.80 7.50
CA LEU A 258 -11.98 -10.37 7.23
C LEU A 258 -13.41 -9.86 7.45
N LEU A 259 -14.41 -10.73 7.54
CA LEU A 259 -15.81 -10.33 7.71
C LEU A 259 -16.04 -9.61 9.04
N GLY A 260 -15.24 -9.93 10.07
CA GLY A 260 -15.45 -9.43 11.43
C GLY A 260 -16.69 -10.03 12.10
N GLN A 261 -16.84 -9.79 13.40
CA GLN A 261 -17.88 -10.45 14.20
C GLN A 261 -19.31 -10.04 13.77
N ASP A 262 -19.52 -8.79 13.36
CA ASP A 262 -20.85 -8.29 13.00
C ASP A 262 -21.38 -8.96 11.74
N ASN A 263 -20.58 -9.02 10.66
CA ASN A 263 -20.98 -9.69 9.42
C ASN A 263 -21.08 -11.21 9.62
N MET A 264 -20.17 -11.80 10.40
CA MET A 264 -20.26 -13.23 10.76
C MET A 264 -21.49 -13.56 11.61
N SER A 265 -22.07 -12.57 12.30
CA SER A 265 -23.31 -12.70 13.08
C SER A 265 -24.57 -12.34 12.27
N ASN A 266 -24.43 -11.87 11.03
CA ASN A 266 -25.54 -11.49 10.17
C ASN A 266 -26.08 -12.72 9.41
N GLU A 267 -27.23 -13.23 9.87
CA GLU A 267 -27.88 -14.41 9.27
C GLU A 267 -28.23 -14.22 7.80
N GLU A 268 -28.78 -13.06 7.42
CA GLU A 268 -29.19 -12.78 6.04
C GLU A 268 -28.01 -12.79 5.08
N LEU A 269 -26.84 -12.33 5.54
CA LEU A 269 -25.59 -12.35 4.78
C LEU A 269 -24.98 -13.75 4.70
N MET A 270 -24.99 -14.50 5.82
CA MET A 270 -24.30 -15.79 5.90
C MET A 270 -25.07 -16.95 5.25
N ILE A 271 -26.41 -16.91 5.19
CA ILE A 271 -27.19 -17.98 4.52
C ILE A 271 -26.77 -18.18 3.04
N PRO A 272 -26.72 -17.13 2.18
CA PRO A 272 -26.24 -17.25 0.81
C PRO A 272 -24.79 -17.72 0.72
N VAL A 273 -23.93 -17.26 1.63
CA VAL A 273 -22.52 -17.66 1.71
C VAL A 273 -22.38 -19.15 1.99
N LEU A 274 -23.10 -19.67 2.98
CA LEU A 274 -23.06 -21.09 3.37
C LEU A 274 -23.58 -22.04 2.28
N LYS A 275 -24.53 -21.59 1.46
CA LYS A 275 -25.02 -22.39 0.32
C LYS A 275 -23.92 -22.63 -0.73
N ILE A 276 -22.97 -21.71 -0.86
CA ILE A 276 -21.86 -21.79 -1.81
C ILE A 276 -20.60 -22.35 -1.13
N PHE A 277 -20.39 -22.02 0.14
CA PHE A 277 -19.22 -22.37 0.95
C PHE A 277 -19.62 -22.99 2.30
N PRO A 278 -20.08 -24.25 2.32
CA PRO A 278 -20.50 -24.92 3.55
C PRO A 278 -19.43 -24.96 4.64
N GLN A 279 -18.15 -24.99 4.27
CA GLN A 279 -17.01 -25.00 5.19
C GLN A 279 -16.91 -23.75 6.08
N CYS A 280 -17.52 -22.62 5.69
CA CYS A 280 -17.58 -21.43 6.53
C CYS A 280 -18.44 -21.64 7.80
N PHE A 281 -19.26 -22.69 7.85
CA PHE A 281 -20.11 -23.02 9.01
C PHE A 281 -19.31 -23.14 10.31
N ASN A 282 -18.12 -23.76 10.26
CA ASN A 282 -17.29 -23.99 11.44
C ASN A 282 -16.78 -22.70 12.08
N LEU A 283 -16.75 -21.61 11.31
CA LEU A 283 -16.24 -20.30 11.73
C LEU A 283 -17.34 -19.38 12.29
N LEU A 284 -18.61 -19.77 12.17
CA LEU A 284 -19.73 -19.01 12.69
C LEU A 284 -19.78 -19.01 14.22
N PRO A 285 -20.29 -17.93 14.84
CA PRO A 285 -20.53 -17.89 16.28
C PRO A 285 -21.65 -18.89 16.66
N PHE A 286 -21.55 -19.44 17.87
CA PHE A 286 -22.42 -20.53 18.35
C PHE A 286 -23.92 -20.20 18.24
N ASN A 287 -24.29 -18.96 18.55
CA ASN A 287 -25.68 -18.48 18.49
C ASN A 287 -26.32 -18.54 17.09
N LEU A 288 -25.53 -18.48 16.01
CA LEU A 288 -26.02 -18.68 14.65
C LEU A 288 -26.03 -20.15 14.24
N LYS A 289 -25.02 -20.92 14.66
CA LYS A 289 -24.93 -22.37 14.36
C LYS A 289 -26.16 -23.15 14.82
N VAL A 290 -26.84 -22.67 15.86
CA VAL A 290 -28.06 -23.30 16.40
C VAL A 290 -29.36 -22.91 15.69
N ARG A 291 -29.34 -22.00 14.72
CA ARG A 291 -30.56 -21.56 14.01
C ARG A 291 -30.92 -22.56 12.91
N ASP A 292 -32.18 -22.96 12.87
CA ASP A 292 -32.70 -23.94 11.89
C ASP A 292 -32.42 -23.50 10.44
N THR A 293 -32.59 -22.22 10.13
CA THR A 293 -32.32 -21.59 8.83
C THR A 293 -30.86 -21.69 8.37
N ILE A 294 -29.91 -21.55 9.31
CA ILE A 294 -28.47 -21.68 9.05
C ILE A 294 -28.10 -23.14 8.78
N ILE A 295 -28.67 -24.06 9.56
CA ILE A 295 -28.48 -25.50 9.36
C ILE A 295 -29.03 -25.90 7.99
N GLU A 296 -30.26 -25.51 7.65
CA GLU A 296 -30.86 -25.80 6.34
C GLU A 296 -30.04 -25.27 5.16
N ALA A 297 -29.43 -24.08 5.29
CA ALA A 297 -28.61 -23.48 4.24
C ALA A 297 -27.40 -24.35 3.85
N THR A 298 -26.77 -25.02 4.83
CA THR A 298 -25.62 -25.91 4.61
C THR A 298 -25.99 -27.26 3.97
N HIS A 299 -27.27 -27.65 3.99
CA HIS A 299 -27.75 -28.96 3.52
C HIS A 299 -28.24 -28.95 2.06
N SER A 300 -28.04 -27.84 1.33
CA SER A 300 -28.59 -27.66 -0.02
C SER A 300 -27.62 -28.01 -1.16
N GLY A 301 -26.38 -28.43 -0.85
CA GLY A 301 -25.42 -29.00 -1.81
C GLY A 301 -25.31 -30.52 -1.63
N ASP A 302 -24.96 -31.23 -2.71
CA ASP A 302 -24.83 -32.70 -2.78
C ASP A 302 -24.40 -33.34 -1.45
N ASP A 303 -25.21 -34.29 -0.95
CA ASP A 303 -25.04 -35.06 0.31
C ASP A 303 -23.69 -35.83 0.41
N SER A 304 -22.78 -35.68 -0.56
CA SER A 304 -21.51 -36.40 -0.68
C SER A 304 -20.29 -35.73 -0.06
N GLU A 305 -20.33 -34.45 0.31
CA GLU A 305 -19.14 -33.72 0.83
C GLU A 305 -19.11 -33.48 2.34
N PHE A 306 -20.12 -33.89 3.11
CA PHE A 306 -19.97 -34.03 4.56
C PHE A 306 -19.18 -35.31 4.90
N SER A 307 -17.93 -35.37 4.45
CA SER A 307 -16.95 -36.33 4.92
C SER A 307 -15.94 -35.63 5.84
N GLU A 308 -15.92 -36.06 7.09
CA GLU A 308 -14.78 -35.99 8.02
C GLU A 308 -14.35 -34.65 8.63
N TYR A 309 -14.76 -33.48 8.15
CA TYR A 309 -14.26 -32.22 8.74
C TYR A 309 -15.09 -31.69 9.92
N ASP A 310 -14.62 -32.08 11.11
CA ASP A 310 -14.60 -31.30 12.36
C ASP A 310 -15.93 -30.73 12.87
N ILE A 311 -16.83 -31.64 13.22
CA ILE A 311 -17.84 -31.38 14.24
C ILE A 311 -17.31 -31.96 15.55
N GLU A 312 -16.76 -31.12 16.42
CA GLU A 312 -16.44 -31.55 17.78
C GLU A 312 -17.73 -31.99 18.49
N HIS A 313 -17.67 -33.24 18.95
CA HIS A 313 -18.79 -34.19 18.96
C HIS A 313 -19.81 -33.97 20.10
N GLU A 314 -19.53 -33.05 21.03
CA GLU A 314 -20.35 -32.81 22.24
C GLU A 314 -21.39 -31.69 22.05
N GLU A 315 -21.07 -30.62 21.31
CA GLU A 315 -21.98 -29.49 21.11
C GLU A 315 -23.07 -29.81 20.07
N PHE A 316 -22.72 -30.57 19.02
CA PHE A 316 -23.68 -31.02 18.00
C PHE A 316 -24.63 -32.10 18.52
N ALA A 317 -24.16 -32.93 19.46
CA ALA A 317 -25.00 -33.89 20.17
C ALA A 317 -26.04 -33.16 21.06
N ALA A 318 -25.67 -32.01 21.65
CA ALA A 318 -26.59 -31.21 22.45
C ALA A 318 -27.69 -30.54 21.60
N LEU A 319 -27.35 -30.10 20.38
CA LEU A 319 -28.25 -29.50 19.39
C LEU A 319 -29.39 -30.44 18.94
N TYR A 320 -29.14 -31.74 18.88
CA TYR A 320 -30.13 -32.75 18.47
C TYR A 320 -30.88 -33.43 19.63
N LEU A 321 -30.77 -32.92 20.87
CA LEU A 321 -31.44 -33.51 22.04
C LEU A 321 -32.98 -33.32 22.08
N GLU A 322 -33.57 -32.52 21.19
CA GLU A 322 -35.03 -32.55 21.00
C GLU A 322 -35.43 -33.75 20.14
N LYS A 323 -35.86 -34.83 20.83
CA LYS A 323 -36.39 -36.09 20.27
C LYS A 323 -37.32 -35.94 19.04
N SER A 324 -38.05 -34.84 18.92
CA SER A 324 -38.95 -34.54 17.80
C SER A 324 -38.21 -34.17 16.51
N LYS A 325 -37.08 -33.45 16.62
CA LYS A 325 -36.31 -32.93 15.48
C LYS A 325 -35.48 -34.00 14.78
N VAL A 326 -34.89 -34.92 15.55
CA VAL A 326 -34.22 -36.14 15.02
C VAL A 326 -35.20 -36.99 14.19
N LYS A 327 -36.45 -37.13 14.63
CA LYS A 327 -37.48 -37.88 13.90
C LYS A 327 -37.88 -37.20 12.58
N SER A 328 -37.98 -35.87 12.56
CA SER A 328 -38.28 -35.11 11.35
C SER A 328 -37.15 -35.25 10.33
N TRP A 329 -35.90 -35.09 10.78
CA TRP A 329 -34.68 -35.26 9.98
C TRP A 329 -34.54 -36.68 9.38
N LEU A 330 -34.88 -37.72 10.13
CA LEU A 330 -34.90 -39.10 9.62
C LEU A 330 -36.03 -39.36 8.61
N SER A 331 -37.13 -38.60 8.67
CA SER A 331 -38.31 -38.83 7.83
C SER A 331 -38.24 -38.18 6.44
N THR A 332 -37.37 -37.20 6.25
CA THR A 332 -37.12 -36.53 4.97
C THR A 332 -36.17 -37.33 4.06
N ARG A 333 -35.38 -38.26 4.59
CA ARG A 333 -34.54 -39.18 3.80
C ARG A 333 -35.34 -40.40 3.33
N LYS A 334 -36.17 -40.20 2.30
CA LYS A 334 -37.02 -41.25 1.69
C LYS A 334 -36.31 -42.25 0.75
N ASN A 335 -35.00 -42.13 0.53
CA ASN A 335 -34.27 -42.98 -0.42
C ASN A 335 -33.15 -43.79 0.23
N VAL A 336 -33.47 -44.62 1.23
CA VAL A 336 -32.70 -45.86 1.43
C VAL A 336 -33.68 -47.01 1.27
N ALA A 337 -33.57 -47.66 0.11
CA ALA A 337 -34.36 -48.82 -0.23
C ALA A 337 -34.16 -49.95 0.77
N THR A 338 -35.28 -50.55 1.12
CA THR A 338 -35.50 -51.70 1.98
C THR A 338 -34.70 -52.94 1.58
N SER A 339 -33.86 -53.43 2.49
CA SER A 339 -33.80 -54.85 2.91
C SER A 339 -32.71 -54.97 3.97
N THR A 340 -33.03 -54.85 5.25
CA THR A 340 -33.37 -55.99 6.10
C THR A 340 -33.83 -55.42 7.43
N GLN A 341 -34.80 -56.06 8.07
CA GLN A 341 -35.29 -55.68 9.39
C GLN A 341 -34.14 -55.50 10.38
N VAL A 342 -33.81 -54.25 10.69
CA VAL A 342 -33.09 -53.91 11.92
C VAL A 342 -34.00 -52.97 12.68
N ASN A 343 -34.68 -53.56 13.66
CA ASN A 343 -35.50 -52.86 14.63
C ASN A 343 -34.68 -51.71 15.23
N THR A 344 -35.25 -50.52 15.16
CA THR A 344 -35.11 -49.43 16.13
C THR A 344 -33.70 -49.08 16.58
N THR A 345 -33.23 -47.92 16.13
CA THR A 345 -32.32 -47.04 16.88
C THR A 345 -32.85 -46.87 18.32
N GLU A 346 -32.40 -47.72 19.24
CA GLU A 346 -32.63 -47.55 20.67
C GLU A 346 -31.60 -46.56 21.22
N ILE A 347 -32.08 -45.39 21.65
CA ILE A 347 -31.33 -44.52 22.56
C ILE A 347 -31.63 -45.08 23.96
N SER A 348 -30.75 -45.94 24.47
CA SER A 348 -30.86 -46.44 25.84
C SER A 348 -30.14 -45.51 26.80
N ILE A 349 -30.89 -44.88 27.70
CA ILE A 349 -30.36 -44.15 28.85
C ILE A 349 -30.38 -45.14 30.02
N THR A 350 -29.20 -45.64 30.42
CA THR A 350 -29.06 -46.45 31.63
C THR A 350 -28.39 -45.65 32.72
N THR A 351 -29.09 -45.47 33.84
CA THR A 351 -28.57 -44.84 35.06
C THR A 351 -28.50 -45.90 36.17
N PRO A 352 -27.32 -46.18 36.76
CA PRO A 352 -27.28 -46.92 38.01
C PRO A 352 -27.60 -46.02 39.21
N TYR A 353 -27.29 -44.72 39.14
CA TYR A 353 -27.53 -43.75 40.22
C TYR A 353 -27.74 -42.33 39.69
N LYS A 354 -28.46 -41.50 40.47
CA LYS A 354 -28.99 -40.16 40.15
C LYS A 354 -27.97 -39.09 39.70
N GLU A 355 -26.68 -39.36 39.69
CA GLU A 355 -25.64 -38.35 39.45
C GLU A 355 -24.71 -38.65 38.27
N ASN A 356 -24.88 -39.76 37.54
CA ASN A 356 -24.06 -40.07 36.37
C ASN A 356 -24.92 -40.66 35.24
N ALA A 357 -25.43 -39.80 34.37
CA ALA A 357 -26.10 -40.22 33.15
C ALA A 357 -25.07 -40.51 32.05
N ARG A 358 -25.04 -41.75 31.55
CA ARG A 358 -24.29 -42.10 30.34
C ARG A 358 -25.23 -42.17 29.16
N LEU A 359 -24.91 -41.44 28.10
CA LEU A 359 -25.59 -41.52 26.81
C LEU A 359 -24.80 -42.49 25.92
N ILE A 360 -25.41 -43.62 25.57
CA ILE A 360 -24.81 -44.60 24.66
C ILE A 360 -25.63 -44.55 23.37
N MET A 361 -24.99 -44.13 22.28
CA MET A 361 -25.60 -44.14 20.94
C MET A 361 -25.06 -45.33 20.15
N HIS A 362 -25.94 -46.23 19.72
CA HIS A 362 -25.58 -47.35 18.85
C HIS A 362 -25.84 -46.96 17.40
N PHE A 363 -24.78 -46.85 16.60
CA PHE A 363 -24.89 -46.59 15.16
C PHE A 363 -24.84 -47.93 14.39
N GLY A 364 -25.91 -48.22 13.66
CA GLY A 364 -26.07 -49.43 12.86
C GLY A 364 -25.37 -49.38 11.50
N ASN A 365 -24.13 -48.90 11.41
CA ASN A 365 -23.35 -48.99 10.18
C ASN A 365 -21.91 -49.49 10.47
N SER A 366 -21.42 -50.35 9.58
CA SER A 366 -20.13 -51.07 9.60
C SER A 366 -18.87 -50.22 9.81
N TYR A 367 -18.95 -48.89 9.74
CA TYR A 367 -17.84 -47.96 9.96
C TYR A 367 -17.73 -47.42 11.39
N PHE A 368 -18.80 -47.47 12.19
CA PHE A 368 -18.81 -46.95 13.56
C PHE A 368 -18.81 -48.09 14.57
N ARG A 369 -17.63 -48.62 14.91
CA ARG A 369 -17.49 -49.48 16.10
C ARG A 369 -17.61 -48.62 17.36
N ASN A 370 -18.75 -48.75 18.04
CA ASN A 370 -19.02 -48.45 19.46
C ASN A 370 -18.08 -47.43 20.12
N ARG A 371 -18.47 -46.14 20.15
CA ARG A 371 -17.84 -45.14 21.03
C ARG A 371 -18.83 -44.66 22.09
N VAL A 372 -18.34 -44.56 23.32
CA VAL A 372 -19.07 -44.11 24.51
C VAL A 372 -18.59 -42.70 24.84
N VAL A 373 -19.51 -41.74 24.97
CA VAL A 373 -19.23 -40.36 25.40
C VAL A 373 -19.68 -40.20 26.86
N ASN A 374 -18.84 -39.61 27.71
CA ASN A 374 -19.05 -39.55 29.16
C ASN A 374 -19.07 -38.08 29.60
N LEU A 375 -20.25 -37.54 29.89
CA LEU A 375 -20.45 -36.14 30.24
C LEU A 375 -20.27 -35.95 31.74
N ASN A 376 -19.23 -35.23 32.19
CA ASN A 376 -19.18 -34.67 33.55
C ASN A 376 -18.32 -33.41 33.60
N ASN A 377 -18.93 -32.26 33.95
CA ASN A 377 -18.32 -31.28 34.86
C ASN A 377 -19.28 -30.14 35.21
N THR A 378 -19.74 -30.09 36.47
CA THR A 378 -19.72 -28.83 37.23
C THR A 378 -19.55 -29.10 38.73
N LYS A 379 -18.54 -28.44 39.30
CA LYS A 379 -18.22 -28.19 40.72
C LYS A 379 -17.39 -29.22 41.49
N TYR A 380 -16.13 -28.85 41.66
CA TYR A 380 -15.24 -29.25 42.76
C TYR A 380 -15.88 -28.97 44.13
N THR A 381 -16.05 -30.02 44.94
CA THR A 381 -15.81 -30.00 46.39
C THR A 381 -15.30 -31.37 46.84
N SER A 382 -14.46 -31.33 47.87
CA SER A 382 -13.47 -32.31 48.31
C SER A 382 -13.99 -33.59 48.98
N ASN A 383 -13.20 -34.66 48.77
CA ASN A 383 -12.86 -35.77 49.70
C ASN A 383 -13.77 -37.03 49.73
N PRO A 384 -13.22 -38.20 50.17
CA PRO A 384 -12.92 -39.28 49.25
C PRO A 384 -13.38 -40.64 49.80
N GLU A 385 -14.15 -41.43 49.04
CA GLU A 385 -14.14 -42.88 49.24
C GLU A 385 -14.96 -43.55 48.13
N SER A 386 -14.26 -44.11 47.15
CA SER A 386 -14.50 -45.51 46.78
C SER A 386 -13.39 -46.01 45.86
N LYS A 387 -12.76 -47.08 46.32
CA LYS A 387 -11.71 -47.84 45.67
C LYS A 387 -12.30 -48.58 44.48
N PHE A 388 -11.90 -48.29 43.25
CA PHE A 388 -11.68 -49.29 42.19
C PHE A 388 -10.78 -48.72 41.08
N GLY A 389 -9.61 -49.36 40.91
CA GLY A 389 -8.87 -49.54 39.65
C GLY A 389 -8.53 -48.32 38.79
N ARG A 390 -7.34 -47.77 38.98
CA ARG A 390 -6.69 -46.77 38.12
C ARG A 390 -6.29 -47.36 36.74
N PHE A 391 -6.54 -46.59 35.68
CA PHE A 391 -5.80 -46.62 34.40
C PHE A 391 -4.32 -46.25 34.60
N PRO A 392 -3.46 -46.39 33.57
CA PRO A 392 -2.47 -45.37 33.27
C PRO A 392 -2.91 -44.57 32.03
N ILE A 393 -3.37 -43.34 32.29
CA ILE A 393 -3.37 -42.25 31.32
C ILE A 393 -1.95 -41.71 31.30
N LYS A 394 -1.33 -41.63 30.11
CA LYS A 394 -0.08 -40.87 29.91
C LYS A 394 -0.47 -39.41 29.78
N VAL A 395 -0.07 -38.60 30.77
CA VAL A 395 -0.17 -37.15 30.77
C VAL A 395 1.16 -36.63 30.27
N ASP A 396 1.18 -35.99 29.10
CA ASP A 396 2.28 -35.09 28.75
C ASP A 396 1.87 -33.70 29.23
N THR A 397 2.53 -33.26 30.29
CA THR A 397 2.47 -31.93 30.88
C THR A 397 3.15 -30.92 29.97
N ILE A 398 2.55 -29.73 29.80
CA ILE A 398 3.27 -28.50 29.53
C ILE A 398 2.96 -27.54 30.69
N GLU A 399 4.00 -27.18 31.43
CA GLU A 399 4.08 -25.93 32.22
C GLU A 399 4.24 -24.73 31.30
#